data_AF-A0A2A4U5C4-F1
#
_entry.id   AF-A0A2A4U5C4-F1
#
_cell.length_a   1.000
_cell.length_b   1.000
_cell.length_c   1.000
_cell.angle_alpha   90.00
_cell.angle_beta   90.00
_cell.angle_gamma   90.00
#
_symmetry.space_group_name_H-M   'P 1'
#
loop_
_entity.id
_entity.type
_entity.pdbx_description
1 polymer ?
#
loop_
_entity_poly.entity_id
_entity_poly.type
_entity_poly.pdbx_seq_one_letter_code
_entity_poly.pdbx_strand_id
1 'polypeptide(L)'
;MTTQNRNTLLNGFCLVVGFLAVMRFMTVPANSTEGELRENPCPHTPSASIQGVPCSAVLAAAEVYDRKVRPILQVKCYDCHGVVARLPLYSKIPPVKGMVEDDIRHAKKEFNMSAGFPFMAEKDFLDDLHELREVLEEDRMPPRNYKAMHWKSGLTTEEKKIVMAWAKNIENALKATRVLPPASE
;
A
#
# COMPACT_ATOMS: atom_id res chain seq x y z
N MET A 1 -28.95 -55.86 30.30
CA MET A 1 -29.82 -54.69 30.59
C MET A 1 -30.04 -53.96 29.29
N THR A 2 -31.22 -54.19 28.73
CA THR A 2 -31.95 -53.48 27.67
C THR A 2 -32.02 -51.98 27.98
N THR A 3 -32.17 -51.02 27.06
CA THR A 3 -33.13 -50.97 25.94
C THR A 3 -32.80 -49.78 25.03
N GLN A 4 -32.74 -50.00 23.71
CA GLN A 4 -32.80 -48.96 22.67
C GLN A 4 -34.27 -48.76 22.30
N ASN A 5 -34.79 -47.54 22.44
CA ASN A 5 -36.19 -47.22 22.17
C ASN A 5 -36.39 -46.93 20.67
N ARG A 6 -37.01 -47.88 19.97
CA ARG A 6 -37.73 -47.65 18.71
C ARG A 6 -39.19 -47.46 19.07
N ASN A 7 -39.82 -46.39 18.60
CA ASN A 7 -41.27 -46.38 18.46
C ASN A 7 -41.68 -45.87 17.07
N THR A 8 -42.24 -46.82 16.34
CA THR A 8 -42.89 -46.73 15.03
C THR A 8 -44.39 -46.77 15.31
N LEU A 9 -45.18 -45.80 14.86
CA LEU A 9 -46.63 -45.89 14.58
C LEU A 9 -46.93 -44.81 13.54
N LEU A 10 -47.00 -45.10 12.25
CA LEU A 10 -48.10 -45.74 11.50
C LEU A 10 -49.45 -45.00 11.69
N ASN A 11 -49.85 -44.23 10.66
CA ASN A 11 -51.16 -44.30 9.99
C ASN A 11 -51.53 -42.94 9.34
N GLY A 12 -51.95 -42.97 8.08
CA GLY A 12 -52.67 -41.83 7.49
C GLY A 12 -52.39 -41.58 6.01
N PHE A 13 -52.72 -42.56 5.16
CA PHE A 13 -52.85 -42.39 3.72
C PHE A 13 -54.00 -41.40 3.44
N CYS A 14 -53.72 -40.26 2.82
CA CYS A 14 -54.75 -39.46 2.15
C CYS A 14 -54.17 -38.85 0.88
N LEU A 15 -54.43 -39.56 -0.22
CA LEU A 15 -54.33 -39.06 -1.59
C LEU A 15 -55.17 -37.79 -1.75
N VAL A 16 -54.55 -36.66 -2.08
CA VAL A 16 -55.22 -35.57 -2.78
C VAL A 16 -54.26 -34.94 -3.79
N VAL A 17 -54.41 -35.39 -5.03
CA VAL A 17 -54.46 -34.59 -6.25
C VAL A 17 -53.33 -33.58 -6.51
N GLY A 18 -52.40 -33.99 -7.38
CA GLY A 18 -52.02 -33.24 -8.58
C GLY A 18 -51.65 -31.76 -8.44
N PHE A 19 -50.36 -31.50 -8.28
CA PHE A 19 -49.74 -30.35 -8.94
C PHE A 19 -48.44 -30.82 -9.62
N LEU A 20 -48.54 -31.07 -10.93
CA LEU A 20 -47.41 -31.14 -11.84
C LEU A 20 -46.74 -29.75 -11.85
N ALA A 21 -45.88 -29.49 -10.88
CA ALA A 21 -44.93 -28.39 -10.96
C ALA A 21 -43.86 -28.82 -11.98
N VAL A 22 -44.07 -28.39 -13.22
CA VAL A 22 -43.07 -28.44 -14.28
C VAL A 22 -41.85 -27.66 -13.78
N MET A 23 -40.84 -28.36 -13.24
CA MET A 23 -39.51 -27.79 -13.05
C MET A 23 -38.92 -27.56 -14.44
N ARG A 24 -39.28 -26.41 -15.01
CA ARG A 24 -38.62 -25.84 -16.17
C ARG A 24 -37.18 -25.58 -15.74
N PHE A 25 -36.28 -26.46 -16.16
CA PHE A 25 -34.85 -26.20 -16.19
C PHE A 25 -34.65 -24.83 -16.84
N MET A 26 -34.45 -23.80 -16.02
CA MET A 26 -33.83 -22.58 -16.49
C MET A 26 -32.37 -22.93 -16.71
N THR A 27 -32.04 -23.26 -17.96
CA THR A 27 -30.69 -23.17 -18.47
C THR A 27 -30.23 -21.74 -18.22
N VAL A 28 -29.39 -21.55 -17.19
CA VAL A 28 -28.66 -20.30 -16.99
C VAL A 28 -27.75 -20.15 -18.21
N PRO A 29 -27.95 -19.11 -19.05
CA PRO A 29 -26.99 -18.85 -20.10
C PRO A 29 -25.70 -18.40 -19.42
N ALA A 30 -24.65 -19.22 -19.56
CA ALA A 30 -23.29 -18.74 -19.46
C ALA A 30 -23.09 -17.77 -20.64
N ASN A 31 -23.38 -16.48 -20.42
CA ASN A 31 -23.01 -15.45 -21.36
C ASN A 31 -22.23 -14.37 -20.62
N SER A 32 -20.93 -14.39 -20.88
CA SER A 32 -19.98 -13.33 -20.62
C SER A 32 -20.48 -12.00 -21.17
N THR A 33 -20.66 -11.03 -20.29
CA THR A 33 -20.17 -9.69 -20.56
C THR A 33 -19.39 -9.25 -19.36
N GLU A 34 -18.08 -9.08 -19.57
CA GLU A 34 -17.20 -8.20 -18.82
C GLU A 34 -17.87 -6.82 -18.79
N GLY A 35 -18.77 -6.65 -17.82
CA GLY A 35 -19.54 -5.45 -17.62
C GLY A 35 -18.80 -4.56 -16.66
N GLU A 36 -18.07 -3.59 -17.21
CA GLU A 36 -17.99 -2.26 -16.63
C GLU A 36 -17.29 -2.21 -15.25
N LEU A 37 -15.99 -2.53 -15.21
CA LEU A 37 -15.07 -1.81 -14.32
C LEU A 37 -14.98 -0.36 -14.83
N ARG A 38 -16.08 0.40 -14.68
CA ARG A 38 -16.01 1.85 -14.68
C ARG A 38 -15.06 2.20 -13.55
N GLU A 39 -13.89 2.67 -13.95
CA GLU A 39 -12.83 3.18 -13.10
C GLU A 39 -13.38 4.40 -12.34
N ASN A 40 -14.13 4.14 -11.27
CA ASN A 40 -14.39 5.16 -10.27
C ASN A 40 -13.00 5.53 -9.71
N PRO A 41 -12.61 6.82 -9.73
CA PRO A 41 -11.37 7.27 -9.13
C PRO A 41 -11.28 6.69 -7.72
N CYS A 42 -10.14 6.09 -7.37
CA CYS A 42 -9.93 5.61 -6.02
C CYS A 42 -10.34 6.73 -5.05
N PRO A 43 -11.19 6.46 -4.04
CA PRO A 43 -11.68 7.49 -3.11
C PRO A 43 -10.57 8.10 -2.21
N HIS A 44 -9.32 7.83 -2.54
CA HIS A 44 -8.11 8.11 -1.79
C HIS A 44 -6.90 8.40 -2.69
N THR A 45 -7.08 8.79 -3.97
CA THR A 45 -5.96 9.27 -4.81
C THR A 45 -5.94 10.81 -4.81
N PRO A 46 -5.14 11.47 -3.96
CA PRO A 46 -5.05 12.92 -3.92
C PRO A 46 -3.99 13.45 -4.89
N SER A 47 -3.30 12.57 -5.63
CA SER A 47 -2.18 12.97 -6.47
C SER A 47 -2.35 12.58 -7.94
N ALA A 48 -2.11 13.58 -8.80
CA ALA A 48 -1.98 13.43 -10.24
C ALA A 48 -0.93 12.38 -10.65
N SER A 49 0.03 12.05 -9.78
CA SER A 49 1.12 11.10 -10.07
C SER A 49 0.69 9.63 -10.14
N ILE A 50 -0.52 9.29 -9.70
CA ILE A 50 -1.08 7.91 -9.71
C ILE A 50 -2.30 7.82 -10.66
N GLN A 51 -2.55 8.88 -11.45
CA GLN A 51 -3.68 8.92 -12.36
C GLN A 51 -3.55 7.83 -13.44
N GLY A 52 -4.61 7.06 -13.64
CA GLY A 52 -4.67 5.94 -14.59
C GLY A 52 -4.20 4.58 -14.05
N VAL A 53 -3.64 4.52 -12.85
CA VAL A 53 -3.14 3.27 -12.27
C VAL A 53 -4.31 2.46 -11.72
N PRO A 54 -4.40 1.15 -11.99
CA PRO A 54 -5.51 0.34 -11.50
C PRO A 54 -5.57 0.40 -9.97
N CYS A 55 -6.74 0.76 -9.44
CA CYS A 55 -6.94 1.03 -8.02
C CYS A 55 -6.51 -0.13 -7.12
N SER A 56 -6.71 -1.37 -7.57
CA SER A 56 -6.32 -2.59 -6.87
C SER A 56 -4.79 -2.68 -6.64
N ALA A 57 -3.98 -2.23 -7.59
CA ALA A 57 -2.52 -2.25 -7.48
C ALA A 57 -2.03 -1.22 -6.45
N VAL A 58 -2.62 -0.01 -6.47
CA VAL A 58 -2.31 1.06 -5.53
C VAL A 58 -2.70 0.65 -4.11
N LEU A 59 -3.90 0.09 -3.93
CA LEU A 59 -4.39 -0.41 -2.65
C LEU A 59 -3.50 -1.53 -2.08
N ALA A 60 -3.11 -2.49 -2.92
CA ALA A 60 -2.22 -3.57 -2.49
C ALA A 60 -0.85 -3.02 -2.04
N ALA A 61 -0.30 -2.04 -2.76
CA ALA A 61 0.96 -1.42 -2.40
C ALA A 61 0.85 -0.54 -1.14
N ALA A 62 -0.26 0.16 -0.94
CA ALA A 62 -0.57 0.93 0.27
C ALA A 62 -0.65 0.02 1.49
N GLU A 63 -1.33 -1.13 1.37
CA GLU A 63 -1.45 -2.09 2.46
C GLU A 63 -0.09 -2.72 2.84
N VAL A 64 0.75 -3.00 1.86
CA VAL A 64 2.13 -3.44 2.12
C VAL A 64 2.95 -2.32 2.75
N TYR A 65 2.79 -1.08 2.27
CA TYR A 65 3.46 0.09 2.83
C TYR A 65 3.14 0.21 4.31
N ASP A 66 1.86 0.24 4.66
CA ASP A 66 1.37 0.47 6.00
C ASP A 66 1.83 -0.59 7.01
N ARG A 67 1.88 -1.86 6.58
CA ARG A 67 2.23 -2.98 7.46
C ARG A 67 3.72 -3.25 7.56
N LYS A 68 4.48 -3.06 6.47
CA LYS A 68 5.88 -3.53 6.39
C LYS A 68 6.90 -2.42 6.21
N VAL A 69 6.55 -1.35 5.50
CA VAL A 69 7.50 -0.31 5.08
C VAL A 69 7.43 0.90 6.01
N ARG A 70 6.23 1.41 6.28
CA ARG A 70 6.00 2.56 7.15
C ARG A 70 6.66 2.41 8.53
N PRO A 71 6.60 1.25 9.23
CA PRO A 71 7.29 1.11 10.51
C PRO A 71 8.81 1.28 10.42
N ILE A 72 9.41 0.80 9.32
CA ILE A 72 10.86 0.93 9.06
C ILE A 72 11.19 2.42 8.81
N LEU A 73 10.47 3.05 7.87
CA LEU A 73 10.72 4.46 7.51
C LEU A 73 10.46 5.41 8.66
N GLN A 74 9.47 5.12 9.51
CA GLN A 74 9.20 5.88 10.73
C GLN A 74 10.38 5.89 11.68
N VAL A 75 11.12 4.79 11.80
CA VAL A 75 12.28 4.70 12.68
C VAL A 75 13.54 5.27 12.02
N LYS A 76 13.69 5.13 10.71
CA LYS A 76 14.96 5.36 10.01
C LYS A 76 15.03 6.68 9.23
N CYS A 77 13.88 7.24 8.82
CA CYS A 77 13.84 8.33 7.85
C CYS A 77 12.96 9.51 8.28
N TYR A 78 11.88 9.26 9.05
CA TYR A 78 10.89 10.28 9.36
C TYR A 78 11.40 11.42 10.25
N ASP A 79 12.46 11.19 11.02
CA ASP A 79 13.06 12.22 11.88
C ASP A 79 13.53 13.45 11.06
N CYS A 80 13.83 13.26 9.76
CA CYS A 80 14.13 14.37 8.84
C CYS A 80 13.06 14.53 7.74
N HIS A 81 12.62 13.44 7.12
CA HIS A 81 11.77 13.48 5.92
C HIS A 81 10.26 13.44 6.21
N GLY A 82 9.84 13.14 7.44
CA GLY A 82 8.43 13.00 7.82
C GLY A 82 7.93 14.13 8.72
N VAL A 83 6.80 13.91 9.40
CA VAL A 83 6.40 14.79 10.50
C VAL A 83 7.40 14.60 11.64
N VAL A 84 8.22 15.63 11.89
CA VAL A 84 9.35 15.54 12.83
C VAL A 84 8.83 15.51 14.25
N ALA A 85 8.92 14.34 14.89
CA ALA A 85 8.47 14.13 16.27
C ALA A 85 9.62 13.87 17.25
N ARG A 86 10.81 13.49 16.76
CA ARG A 86 11.94 13.08 17.59
C ARG A 86 13.20 13.78 17.11
N LEU A 87 13.68 14.72 17.92
CA LEU A 87 14.98 15.33 17.75
C LEU A 87 15.79 15.22 19.05
N PRO A 88 17.11 15.06 18.95
CA PRO A 88 17.99 14.99 20.11
C PRO A 88 18.04 16.34 20.83
N LEU A 89 18.31 16.34 22.14
CA LEU A 89 18.28 17.56 22.97
C LEU A 89 19.18 18.68 22.45
N TYR A 90 20.32 18.33 21.84
CA TYR A 90 21.25 19.32 21.27
C TYR A 90 20.63 20.13 20.12
N SER A 91 19.59 19.61 19.45
CA SER A 91 18.88 20.35 18.39
C SER A 91 18.12 21.57 18.91
N LYS A 92 18.05 21.75 20.24
CA LYS A 92 17.42 22.92 20.88
C LYS A 92 18.43 24.00 21.27
N ILE A 93 19.74 23.73 21.15
CA ILE A 93 20.81 24.62 21.59
C ILE A 93 21.29 25.48 20.40
N PRO A 94 21.23 26.83 20.46
CA PRO A 94 21.87 27.68 19.44
C PRO A 94 23.40 27.55 19.47
N PRO A 95 24.12 27.56 18.34
CA PRO A 95 23.65 27.72 16.95
C PRO A 95 23.18 26.41 16.28
N VAL A 96 23.37 25.25 16.93
CA VAL A 96 23.08 23.92 16.38
C VAL A 96 21.62 23.77 15.97
N LYS A 97 20.70 24.40 16.72
CA LYS A 97 19.27 24.44 16.37
C LYS A 97 19.03 24.88 14.93
N GLY A 98 19.61 26.01 14.51
CA GLY A 98 19.43 26.54 13.16
C GLY A 98 19.97 25.59 12.11
N MET A 99 21.15 25.01 12.35
CA MET A 99 21.75 24.03 11.44
C MET A 99 20.85 22.80 11.24
N VAL A 100 20.31 22.24 12.33
CA VAL A 100 19.42 21.07 12.25
C VAL A 100 18.10 21.42 11.55
N GLU A 101 17.51 22.59 11.86
CA GLU A 101 16.30 23.05 11.19
C GLU A 101 16.55 23.27 9.69
N ASP A 102 17.71 23.78 9.30
CA ASP A 102 18.11 23.97 7.91
C ASP A 102 18.29 22.62 7.19
N ASP A 103 18.98 21.66 7.81
CA ASP A 103 19.16 20.31 7.26
C ASP A 103 17.81 19.61 7.04
N ILE A 104 16.88 19.70 8.00
CA ILE A 104 15.54 19.11 7.88
C ILE A 104 14.75 19.76 6.74
N ARG A 105 14.83 21.09 6.60
CA ARG A 105 14.13 21.80 5.51
C ARG A 105 14.67 21.38 4.14
N HIS A 106 15.99 21.29 3.98
CA HIS A 106 16.58 20.81 2.73
C HIS A 106 16.23 19.34 2.46
N ALA A 107 16.31 18.47 3.47
CA ALA A 107 15.96 17.06 3.33
C ALA A 107 14.52 16.87 2.84
N LYS A 108 13.56 17.65 3.37
CA LYS A 108 12.15 17.62 2.94
C LYS A 108 11.91 18.22 1.57
N LYS A 109 12.77 19.12 1.12
CA LYS A 109 12.67 19.67 -0.24
C LYS A 109 12.97 18.59 -1.27
N GLU A 110 14.02 17.81 -1.04
CA GLU A 110 14.43 16.73 -1.94
C GLU A 110 13.50 15.51 -1.83
N PHE A 111 13.07 15.16 -0.61
CA PHE A 111 12.24 13.98 -0.35
C PHE A 111 11.31 14.17 0.85
N ASN A 112 9.98 14.15 0.66
CA ASN A 112 9.01 14.47 1.71
C ASN A 112 7.98 13.36 1.93
N MET A 113 8.02 12.76 3.12
CA MET A 113 7.10 11.72 3.57
C MET A 113 6.06 12.22 4.58
N SER A 114 5.93 13.53 4.77
CA SER A 114 5.04 14.09 5.80
C SER A 114 3.56 13.74 5.56
N ALA A 115 3.16 13.50 4.31
CA ALA A 115 1.80 13.11 3.94
C ALA A 115 1.52 11.60 4.09
N GLY A 116 2.52 10.78 4.42
CA GLY A 116 2.39 9.32 4.39
C GLY A 116 2.44 8.78 2.97
N PHE A 117 1.59 7.81 2.63
CA PHE A 117 1.52 7.23 1.29
C PHE A 117 0.31 7.76 0.51
N PRO A 118 0.49 8.16 -0.77
CA PRO A 118 1.77 8.32 -1.45
C PRO A 118 2.55 9.52 -0.88
N PHE A 119 3.86 9.36 -0.73
CA PHE A 119 4.73 10.47 -0.33
C PHE A 119 5.12 11.26 -1.56
N MET A 120 5.22 12.59 -1.44
CA MET A 120 5.60 13.44 -2.55
C MET A 120 6.35 14.67 -2.06
N ALA A 121 7.49 14.94 -2.68
CA ALA A 121 8.23 16.19 -2.54
C ALA A 121 7.83 17.19 -3.65
N GLU A 122 8.82 17.87 -4.26
CA GLU A 122 8.59 18.76 -5.40
C GLU A 122 8.34 18.00 -6.72
N LYS A 123 8.63 16.69 -6.75
CA LYS A 123 8.53 15.82 -7.94
C LYS A 123 7.37 14.83 -7.86
N ASP A 124 7.15 14.10 -8.96
CA ASP A 124 6.12 13.07 -8.98
C ASP A 124 6.50 11.86 -8.10
N PHE A 125 5.51 11.06 -7.72
CA PHE A 125 5.72 9.93 -6.83
C PHE A 125 6.62 8.85 -7.44
N LEU A 126 6.65 8.72 -8.78
CA LEU A 126 7.49 7.76 -9.47
C LEU A 126 8.97 8.15 -9.35
N ASP A 127 9.28 9.43 -9.49
CA ASP A 127 10.63 9.97 -9.35
C ASP A 127 11.11 9.90 -7.89
N ASP A 128 10.22 10.13 -6.91
CA ASP A 128 10.50 9.91 -5.49
C ASP A 128 10.79 8.43 -5.19
N LEU A 129 10.03 7.49 -5.76
CA LEU A 129 10.31 6.06 -5.62
C LEU A 129 11.65 5.65 -6.24
N HIS A 130 11.99 6.23 -7.39
CA HIS A 130 13.28 5.98 -8.03
C HIS A 130 14.43 6.48 -7.16
N GLU A 131 14.35 7.72 -6.67
CA GLU A 131 15.39 8.28 -5.78
C GLU A 131 15.51 7.45 -4.50
N LEU A 132 14.39 7.07 -3.86
CA LEU A 132 14.40 6.21 -2.68
C LEU A 132 15.21 4.94 -2.94
N ARG A 133 15.02 4.30 -4.10
CA ARG A 133 15.77 3.09 -4.44
C ARG A 133 17.24 3.36 -4.66
N GLU A 134 17.58 4.42 -5.40
CA GLU A 134 18.96 4.80 -5.71
C GLU A 134 19.76 5.10 -4.44
N VAL A 135 19.23 5.94 -3.55
CA VAL A 135 19.94 6.32 -2.31
C VAL A 135 20.11 5.14 -1.35
N LEU A 136 19.17 4.18 -1.40
CA LEU A 136 19.28 2.94 -0.66
C LEU A 136 20.35 2.05 -1.30
N GLU A 137 20.30 1.81 -2.61
CA GLU A 137 21.24 0.97 -3.34
C GLU A 137 22.70 1.41 -3.11
N GLU A 138 22.95 2.72 -3.21
CA GLU A 138 24.27 3.33 -3.05
C GLU A 138 24.67 3.61 -1.59
N ASP A 139 23.82 3.27 -0.61
CA ASP A 139 24.04 3.54 0.82
C ASP A 139 24.35 5.03 1.13
N ARG A 140 23.81 5.93 0.31
CA ARG A 140 23.93 7.40 0.46
C ARG A 140 23.13 7.92 1.66
N MET A 141 22.11 7.17 2.10
CA MET A 141 21.31 7.50 3.26
C MET A 141 21.53 6.52 4.44
N PRO A 142 21.62 7.01 5.68
CA PRO A 142 21.76 8.43 6.04
C PRO A 142 23.16 8.97 5.65
N PRO A 143 23.33 10.29 5.54
CA PRO A 143 24.61 10.92 5.20
C PRO A 143 25.75 10.48 6.15
N ARG A 144 27.00 10.46 5.64
CA ARG A 144 28.15 9.94 6.40
C ARG A 144 28.41 10.71 7.71
N ASN A 145 28.28 12.03 7.68
CA ASN A 145 28.38 12.90 8.86
C ASN A 145 27.32 12.54 9.92
N TYR A 146 26.09 12.27 9.49
CA TYR A 146 25.04 11.80 10.40
C TYR A 146 25.39 10.44 10.99
N LYS A 147 25.84 9.48 10.16
CA LYS A 147 26.28 8.14 10.61
C LYS A 147 27.44 8.20 11.62
N ALA A 148 28.34 9.17 11.52
CA ALA A 148 29.45 9.32 12.46
C ALA A 148 28.96 9.58 13.90
N MET A 149 27.85 10.31 14.07
CA MET A 149 27.23 10.57 15.37
C MET A 149 26.14 9.55 15.71
N HIS A 150 25.51 8.97 14.69
CA HIS A 150 24.34 8.08 14.78
C HIS A 150 24.63 6.74 14.09
N TRP A 151 25.62 6.02 14.56
CA TRP A 151 26.13 4.79 13.91
C TRP A 151 25.09 3.67 13.74
N LYS A 152 23.99 3.67 14.52
CA LYS A 152 22.87 2.71 14.39
C LYS A 152 21.69 3.21 13.54
N SER A 153 21.82 4.36 12.89
CA SER A 153 20.74 4.97 12.10
C SER A 153 20.50 4.30 10.74
N GLY A 154 21.48 3.54 10.22
CA GLY A 154 21.34 2.83 8.96
C GLY A 154 20.27 1.74 8.98
N LEU A 155 19.77 1.40 7.79
CA LEU A 155 18.94 0.23 7.57
C LEU A 155 19.77 -1.04 7.68
N THR A 156 19.19 -2.07 8.28
CA THR A 156 19.70 -3.43 8.18
C THR A 156 19.53 -3.96 6.75
N THR A 157 20.26 -5.02 6.40
CA THR A 157 20.13 -5.68 5.09
C THR A 157 18.70 -6.15 4.82
N GLU A 158 18.00 -6.63 5.85
CA GLU A 158 16.62 -7.11 5.70
C GLU A 158 15.63 -5.95 5.54
N GLU A 159 15.76 -4.89 6.33
CA GLU A 159 14.94 -3.69 6.18
C GLU A 159 15.12 -3.06 4.78
N LYS A 160 16.37 -2.96 4.30
CA LYS A 160 16.69 -2.46 2.95
C LYS A 160 16.01 -3.31 1.88
N LYS A 161 16.03 -4.65 1.99
CA LYS A 161 15.34 -5.55 1.06
C LYS A 161 13.83 -5.33 1.05
N ILE A 162 13.20 -5.18 2.21
CA ILE A 162 11.75 -4.95 2.33
C ILE A 162 11.36 -3.65 1.61
N VAL A 163 12.06 -2.56 1.89
CA VAL A 163 11.79 -1.24 1.29
C VAL A 163 12.03 -1.27 -0.22
N MET A 164 13.16 -1.83 -0.67
CA MET A 164 13.52 -1.92 -2.09
C MET A 164 12.51 -2.77 -2.89
N ALA A 165 12.10 -3.91 -2.35
CA ALA A 165 11.13 -4.79 -3.01
C ALA A 165 9.77 -4.10 -3.15
N TRP A 166 9.31 -3.44 -2.10
CA TRP A 166 8.07 -2.66 -2.15
C TRP A 166 8.16 -1.53 -3.19
N ALA A 167 9.22 -0.72 -3.16
CA ALA A 167 9.38 0.42 -4.06
C ALA A 167 9.42 -0.02 -5.53
N LYS A 168 10.17 -1.10 -5.84
CA LYS A 168 10.24 -1.67 -7.18
C LYS A 168 8.89 -2.18 -7.69
N ASN A 169 8.10 -2.82 -6.82
CA ASN A 169 6.80 -3.38 -7.21
C ASN A 169 5.82 -2.29 -7.62
N ILE A 170 5.71 -1.21 -6.83
CA ILE A 170 4.83 -0.10 -7.17
C ILE A 170 5.34 0.68 -8.37
N GLU A 171 6.65 0.93 -8.48
CA GLU A 171 7.25 1.58 -9.63
C GLU A 171 6.93 0.84 -10.94
N ASN A 172 7.02 -0.49 -10.94
CA ASN A 172 6.65 -1.31 -12.09
C ASN A 172 5.15 -1.18 -12.43
N ALA A 173 4.27 -1.15 -11.42
CA ALA A 173 2.84 -0.96 -11.62
C ALA A 173 2.53 0.42 -12.24
N LEU A 174 3.16 1.48 -11.73
CA LEU A 174 3.03 2.85 -12.25
C LEU A 174 3.55 2.96 -13.70
N LYS A 175 4.70 2.33 -14.00
CA LYS A 175 5.29 2.34 -15.34
C LYS A 175 4.47 1.55 -16.36
N ALA A 176 3.94 0.38 -15.98
CA ALA A 176 3.11 -0.44 -16.85
C ALA A 176 1.85 0.32 -17.30
N THR A 177 1.27 1.10 -16.41
CA THR A 177 0.13 1.99 -16.71
C THR A 177 0.51 3.12 -17.68
N ARG A 178 1.66 3.78 -17.49
CA ARG A 178 2.09 4.91 -18.34
C ARG A 178 2.36 4.51 -19.80
N VAL A 179 2.64 3.24 -20.05
CA VAL A 179 2.91 2.68 -21.38
C VAL A 179 1.62 2.31 -22.13
N LEU A 180 0.49 2.17 -21.43
CA LEU A 180 -0.79 1.92 -22.08
C LEU A 180 -1.29 3.21 -22.75
N PRO A 181 -1.58 3.21 -24.06
CA PRO A 181 -2.16 4.39 -24.71
C PRO A 181 -3.52 4.70 -24.06
N PRO A 182 -3.91 5.99 -23.93
CA PRO A 182 -5.24 6.33 -23.45
C PRO A 182 -6.25 5.64 -24.36
N ALA A 183 -7.22 4.93 -23.77
CA ALA A 183 -8.31 4.32 -24.53
C ALA A 183 -8.96 5.43 -25.37
N SER A 184 -8.85 5.31 -26.69
CA SER A 184 -9.50 6.22 -27.63
C SER A 184 -11.02 6.09 -27.45
N GLU A 185 -11.67 7.19 -27.09
CA GLU A 185 -13.14 7.35 -27.08
C GLU A 185 -13.75 7.25 -28.48
#